data_AF-A0AAV2SMY7-F1
#
_entry.id   AF-A0AAV2SMY7-F1
#
_cell.length_a   1.000
_cell.length_b   1.000
_cell.length_c   1.000
_cell.angle_alpha   90.00
_cell.angle_beta   90.00
_cell.angle_gamma   90.00
#
_symmetry.space_group_name_H-M   'P 1'
#
loop_
_entity.id
_entity.type
_entity.pdbx_description
1 polymer ?
#
loop_
_entity_poly.entity_id
_entity_poly.type
_entity_poly.pdbx_seq_one_letter_code
_entity_poly.pdbx_strand_id
1 'polypeptide(L)'
;RGDINIGLEDKLQDLSLESSTVAPVVSPATETTLTPAISVDIKRYLLKGGINTSTAASLPAVDRYSIIRQEDNKESLSEAHTGSWERCLEGAVGLLEEANTILDSITDSKIKQKVLETSQMVGYIQNLHEVWCVVQRIKSSSQRVPTSTHVDTLLQKANTLWENIGKNAGKLANEISSVVADNESVMSPSEVCGVCLSGGGSKLMYGGAAYHPPCANLWINCIDLVLPSLTPVTLL
;
A
#
# COMPACT_ATOMS: atom_id res chain seq x y z
N ARG A 1 -44.21 47.10 9.72
CA ARG A 1 -44.21 48.40 10.44
C ARG A 1 -44.37 48.06 11.91
N GLY A 2 -43.38 48.09 12.78
CA GLY A 2 -42.06 48.70 12.78
C GLY A 2 -41.79 49.06 14.24
N ASP A 3 -40.78 48.42 14.82
CA ASP A 3 -39.91 48.86 15.94
C ASP A 3 -40.61 49.10 17.32
N ILE A 4 -39.99 49.05 18.51
CA ILE A 4 -38.62 49.33 18.94
C ILE A 4 -38.34 48.60 20.28
N ASN A 5 -37.07 48.28 20.51
CA ASN A 5 -36.42 47.62 21.66
C ASN A 5 -35.87 48.63 22.69
N ILE A 6 -35.95 48.37 24.00
CA ILE A 6 -35.16 48.99 25.11
C ILE A 6 -35.49 48.21 26.42
N GLY A 7 -34.60 47.83 27.33
CA GLY A 7 -33.15 48.01 27.49
C GLY A 7 -32.65 47.22 28.72
N LEU A 8 -31.33 47.04 28.73
CA LEU A 8 -30.43 46.32 29.63
C LEU A 8 -30.38 46.83 31.09
N GLU A 9 -29.94 45.91 31.95
CA GLU A 9 -28.98 46.06 33.07
C GLU A 9 -29.39 46.69 34.41
N ASP A 10 -29.22 45.92 35.48
CA ASP A 10 -28.54 46.42 36.68
C ASP A 10 -27.96 45.31 37.59
N LYS A 11 -26.64 45.42 37.80
CA LYS A 11 -25.86 45.22 39.04
C LYS A 11 -25.54 43.81 39.58
N LEU A 12 -24.35 43.37 39.19
CA LEU A 12 -23.37 42.67 40.02
C LEU A 12 -22.56 43.68 40.87
N GLN A 13 -22.39 43.39 42.16
CA GLN A 13 -21.33 43.86 43.07
C GLN A 13 -21.11 42.72 44.09
N ASP A 14 -20.05 41.91 43.99
CA ASP A 14 -18.63 42.15 44.31
C ASP A 14 -18.33 41.90 45.80
N LEU A 15 -17.49 40.89 46.06
CA LEU A 15 -16.59 40.76 47.21
C LEU A 15 -15.51 39.71 46.88
N SER A 16 -14.43 40.24 46.28
CA SER A 16 -13.01 39.84 46.37
C SER A 16 -12.59 39.47 47.82
N LEU A 17 -11.50 38.77 48.19
CA LEU A 17 -10.27 38.18 47.65
C LEU A 17 -9.80 37.21 48.80
N GLU A 18 -9.07 36.11 48.63
CA GLU A 18 -7.60 36.10 48.59
C GLU A 18 -7.03 34.71 48.23
N SER A 19 -5.85 34.81 47.62
CA SER A 19 -4.94 33.85 47.00
C SER A 19 -4.43 32.70 47.88
N SER A 20 -4.29 31.50 47.28
CA SER A 20 -3.02 30.75 47.42
C SER A 20 -2.77 29.76 46.28
N THR A 21 -1.54 29.82 45.80
CA THR A 21 -0.87 29.12 44.71
C THR A 21 -0.75 27.60 44.89
N VAL A 22 -1.07 26.82 43.86
CA VAL A 22 -0.47 25.49 43.62
C VAL A 22 -0.25 25.28 42.11
N ALA A 23 1.01 25.04 41.74
CA ALA A 23 1.47 24.75 40.38
C ALA A 23 1.02 23.36 39.88
N PRO A 24 0.88 23.13 38.56
CA PRO A 24 0.61 21.80 38.04
C PRO A 24 1.89 20.95 38.01
N VAL A 25 1.80 19.76 38.59
CA VAL A 25 2.84 18.73 38.61
C VAL A 25 3.02 18.15 37.20
N VAL A 26 4.23 18.31 36.67
CA VAL A 26 4.75 17.62 35.48
C VAL A 26 5.46 16.35 35.93
N SER A 27 5.14 15.19 35.32
CA SER A 27 6.01 14.02 35.05
C SER A 27 5.17 12.85 34.48
N PRO A 28 5.76 11.84 33.81
CA PRO A 28 6.43 11.90 32.52
C PRO A 28 5.72 11.01 31.47
N ALA A 29 6.03 11.24 30.19
CA ALA A 29 5.57 10.43 29.07
C ALA A 29 5.98 8.96 29.22
N THR A 30 5.00 8.05 29.14
CA THR A 30 5.27 6.63 28.90
C THR A 30 5.03 6.37 27.42
N GLU A 31 6.12 6.25 26.69
CA GLU A 31 6.17 5.91 25.28
C GLU A 31 5.85 4.42 25.13
N THR A 32 4.58 4.09 24.89
CA THR A 32 4.16 2.73 24.54
C THR A 32 3.85 2.69 23.05
N THR A 33 4.89 2.44 22.25
CA THR A 33 4.76 2.11 20.83
C THR A 33 4.06 0.76 20.70
N LEU A 34 2.75 0.76 20.42
CA LEU A 34 2.01 -0.43 20.03
C LEU A 34 1.72 -0.34 18.54
N THR A 35 2.55 -1.00 17.74
CA THR A 35 2.22 -1.36 16.36
C THR A 35 1.18 -2.50 16.40
N PRO A 36 0.09 -2.46 15.62
CA PRO A 36 -0.67 -3.67 15.38
C PRO A 36 0.05 -4.45 14.26
N ALA A 37 0.97 -5.33 14.67
CA ALA A 37 1.48 -6.36 13.80
C ALA A 37 0.33 -7.35 13.52
N ILE A 38 -0.14 -7.40 12.27
CA ILE A 38 -0.98 -8.48 11.79
C ILE A 38 -0.06 -9.72 11.68
N SER A 39 -0.10 -10.54 12.72
CA SER A 39 0.54 -11.86 12.76
C SER A 39 -0.27 -12.80 11.89
N VAL A 40 0.16 -13.02 10.65
CA VAL A 40 -0.28 -14.18 9.86
C VAL A 40 0.70 -15.31 10.18
N ASP A 41 0.20 -16.38 10.81
CA ASP A 41 0.94 -17.57 11.18
C ASP A 41 1.64 -18.22 9.96
N ILE A 42 2.93 -17.91 9.76
CA ILE A 42 3.80 -18.65 8.84
C ILE A 42 4.20 -19.96 9.52
N LYS A 43 3.29 -20.93 9.52
CA LYS A 43 3.61 -22.34 9.78
C LYS A 43 3.24 -23.15 8.55
N ARG A 44 4.17 -23.30 7.60
CA ARG A 44 4.19 -24.51 6.75
C ARG A 44 5.44 -24.87 5.93
N TYR A 45 6.52 -24.09 5.89
CA TYR A 45 7.67 -24.48 5.03
C TYR A 45 9.05 -24.26 5.65
N LEU A 46 9.31 -24.88 6.81
CA LEU A 46 10.68 -25.05 7.30
C LEU A 46 10.90 -26.48 7.74
N LEU A 47 11.46 -27.30 6.84
CA LEU A 47 12.20 -28.52 7.17
C LEU A 47 13.03 -28.95 5.95
N LYS A 48 14.31 -28.55 5.97
CA LYS A 48 15.51 -29.39 5.71
C LYS A 48 16.65 -28.53 5.12
N GLY A 49 17.78 -28.51 5.81
CA GLY A 49 19.05 -28.03 5.28
C GLY A 49 19.96 -27.50 6.38
N GLY A 50 20.88 -28.34 6.87
CA GLY A 50 21.79 -28.06 7.98
C GLY A 50 22.87 -27.02 7.68
N ILE A 51 23.33 -26.38 8.75
CA ILE A 51 24.30 -25.30 8.79
C ILE A 51 25.70 -25.90 8.99
N ASN A 52 26.66 -25.51 8.15
CA ASN A 52 28.09 -25.73 8.42
C ASN A 52 28.79 -24.37 8.47
N THR A 53 29.41 -24.08 9.61
CA THR A 53 30.19 -22.87 9.92
C THR A 53 31.60 -22.94 9.32
N SER A 54 32.10 -21.86 8.71
CA SER A 54 33.41 -21.24 9.06
C SER A 54 33.83 -20.06 8.16
N THR A 55 34.54 -19.15 8.82
CA THR A 55 35.51 -18.12 8.36
C THR A 55 35.04 -16.83 7.70
N ALA A 56 35.40 -15.73 8.38
CA ALA A 56 35.17 -14.34 8.04
C ALA A 56 36.19 -13.82 7.03
N ALA A 57 35.70 -13.18 5.97
CA ALA A 57 36.42 -12.16 5.22
C ALA A 57 35.40 -11.17 4.63
N SER A 58 35.62 -9.87 4.89
CA SER A 58 34.79 -8.77 4.44
C SER A 58 34.91 -8.57 2.93
N LEU A 59 33.89 -8.98 2.18
CA LEU A 59 33.68 -8.69 0.75
C LEU A 59 32.46 -7.76 0.59
N PRO A 60 32.38 -6.95 -0.50
CA PRO A 60 31.25 -6.06 -0.74
C PRO A 60 29.95 -6.87 -0.69
N ALA A 61 28.84 -6.25 -0.27
CA ALA A 61 27.54 -6.88 -0.06
C ALA A 61 26.97 -7.46 -1.37
N VAL A 62 27.55 -8.56 -1.85
CA VAL A 62 27.05 -9.39 -2.92
C VAL A 62 25.91 -10.19 -2.32
N ASP A 63 24.73 -9.99 -2.90
CA ASP A 63 23.53 -10.73 -2.56
C ASP A 63 23.80 -12.24 -2.71
N ARG A 64 23.90 -12.93 -1.58
CA ARG A 64 24.19 -14.37 -1.52
C ARG A 64 23.07 -15.23 -2.11
N TYR A 65 21.94 -14.63 -2.45
CA TYR A 65 20.82 -15.28 -3.12
C TYR A 65 20.78 -15.03 -4.63
N SER A 66 21.73 -14.27 -5.19
CA SER A 66 21.83 -14.03 -6.65
C SER A 66 21.95 -15.32 -7.47
N ILE A 67 22.58 -16.36 -6.91
CA ILE A 67 22.77 -17.66 -7.55
C ILE A 67 21.43 -18.40 -7.73
N ILE A 68 20.49 -18.27 -6.78
CA ILE A 68 19.15 -18.88 -6.89
C ILE A 68 18.32 -18.18 -7.98
N ARG A 69 18.62 -16.91 -8.28
CA ARG A 69 17.92 -16.16 -9.34
C ARG A 69 18.33 -16.56 -10.76
N GLN A 70 19.45 -17.26 -10.93
CA GLN A 70 20.08 -17.46 -12.24
C GLN A 70 19.79 -18.80 -12.92
N GLU A 71 19.24 -19.81 -12.23
CA GLU A 71 19.25 -21.17 -12.78
C GLU A 71 18.04 -21.57 -13.65
N ASP A 72 16.97 -20.77 -13.80
CA ASP A 72 15.73 -21.29 -14.42
C ASP A 72 15.11 -20.55 -15.63
N ASN A 73 15.65 -19.46 -16.19
CA ASN A 73 14.93 -18.77 -17.28
C ASN A 73 15.67 -18.59 -18.61
N LYS A 74 15.44 -19.52 -19.54
CA LYS A 74 15.57 -19.32 -21.01
C LYS A 74 14.28 -18.72 -21.62
N GLU A 75 13.52 -17.96 -20.84
CA GLU A 75 12.36 -17.21 -21.35
C GLU A 75 12.83 -15.87 -21.91
N SER A 76 12.15 -15.41 -22.95
CA SER A 76 12.36 -14.05 -23.45
C SER A 76 12.03 -13.02 -22.36
N LEU A 77 12.68 -11.84 -22.38
CA LEU A 77 12.37 -10.78 -21.41
C LEU A 77 10.88 -10.41 -21.38
N SER A 78 10.19 -10.52 -22.53
CA SER A 78 8.75 -10.27 -22.64
C SER A 78 7.91 -11.33 -21.90
N GLU A 79 8.31 -12.59 -21.95
CA GLU A 79 7.67 -13.68 -21.20
C GLU A 79 7.91 -13.52 -19.69
N ALA A 80 9.14 -13.15 -19.28
CA ALA A 80 9.46 -12.87 -17.88
C ALA A 80 8.66 -11.69 -17.30
N HIS A 81 8.47 -10.62 -18.08
CA HIS A 81 7.58 -9.50 -17.72
C HIS A 81 6.14 -9.97 -17.55
N THR A 82 5.64 -10.71 -18.55
CA THR A 82 4.26 -11.19 -18.58
C THR A 82 3.95 -12.08 -17.39
N GLY A 83 4.78 -13.11 -17.10
CA GLY A 83 4.56 -14.01 -15.98
C GLY A 83 4.63 -13.30 -14.61
N SER A 84 5.54 -12.33 -14.46
CA SER A 84 5.62 -11.54 -13.22
C SER A 84 4.38 -10.64 -13.04
N TRP A 85 3.89 -10.04 -14.11
CA TRP A 85 2.70 -9.20 -14.06
C TRP A 85 1.42 -10.00 -13.84
N GLU A 86 1.28 -11.18 -14.46
CA GLU A 86 0.16 -12.08 -14.20
C GLU A 86 0.06 -12.40 -12.70
N ARG A 87 1.15 -12.91 -12.11
CA ARG A 87 1.18 -13.23 -10.67
C ARG A 87 0.88 -12.02 -9.78
N CYS A 88 1.40 -10.85 -10.14
CA CYS A 88 1.14 -9.61 -9.41
C CYS A 88 -0.31 -9.17 -9.48
N LEU A 89 -0.89 -9.26 -10.66
CA LEU A 89 -2.29 -8.91 -10.89
C LEU A 89 -3.24 -9.94 -10.26
N GLU A 90 -2.91 -11.24 -10.27
CA GLU A 90 -3.67 -12.28 -9.56
C GLU A 90 -3.73 -11.99 -8.06
N GLY A 91 -2.58 -11.68 -7.44
CA GLY A 91 -2.52 -11.29 -6.03
C GLY A 91 -3.34 -10.04 -5.73
N ALA A 92 -3.24 -9.01 -6.58
CA ALA A 92 -4.03 -7.78 -6.44
C ALA A 92 -5.54 -8.04 -6.60
N VAL A 93 -5.94 -8.81 -7.62
CA VAL A 93 -7.33 -9.18 -7.87
C VAL A 93 -7.90 -9.95 -6.68
N GLY A 94 -7.15 -10.90 -6.10
CA GLY A 94 -7.60 -11.64 -4.92
C GLY A 94 -7.96 -10.74 -3.74
N LEU A 95 -7.10 -9.75 -3.44
CA LEU A 95 -7.39 -8.76 -2.38
C LEU A 95 -8.62 -7.90 -2.69
N LEU A 96 -8.80 -7.50 -3.95
CA LEU A 96 -9.96 -6.71 -4.38
C LEU A 96 -11.27 -7.52 -4.38
N GLU A 97 -11.22 -8.83 -4.67
CA GLU A 97 -12.36 -9.74 -4.56
C GLU A 97 -12.78 -9.94 -3.10
N GLU A 98 -11.81 -10.14 -2.21
CA GLU A 98 -12.05 -10.24 -0.77
C GLU A 98 -12.70 -8.95 -0.24
N ALA A 99 -12.18 -7.80 -0.64
CA ALA A 99 -12.75 -6.50 -0.28
C ALA A 99 -14.20 -6.32 -0.74
N ASN A 100 -14.51 -6.68 -2.00
CA ASN A 100 -15.89 -6.64 -2.49
C ASN A 100 -16.80 -7.56 -1.68
N THR A 101 -16.35 -8.78 -1.40
CA THR A 101 -17.11 -9.75 -0.59
C THR A 101 -17.42 -9.19 0.80
N ILE A 102 -16.44 -8.58 1.47
CA ILE A 102 -16.62 -7.95 2.77
C ILE A 102 -17.66 -6.82 2.69
N LEU A 103 -17.52 -5.90 1.73
CA LEU A 103 -18.41 -4.74 1.61
C LEU A 103 -19.84 -5.13 1.22
N ASP A 104 -20.00 -6.13 0.35
CA ASP A 104 -21.30 -6.64 -0.08
C ASP A 104 -22.00 -7.45 1.02
N SER A 105 -21.24 -8.11 1.91
CA SER A 105 -21.80 -8.83 3.05
C SER A 105 -22.51 -7.93 4.07
N ILE A 106 -22.16 -6.63 4.09
CA ILE A 106 -22.80 -5.64 4.96
C ILE A 106 -24.07 -5.12 4.27
N THR A 107 -25.20 -5.78 4.52
CA THR A 107 -26.46 -5.47 3.83
C THR A 107 -27.20 -4.25 4.40
N ASP A 108 -27.12 -4.02 5.71
CA ASP A 108 -27.75 -2.86 6.34
C ASP A 108 -26.98 -1.56 6.04
N SER A 109 -27.66 -0.61 5.39
CA SER A 109 -27.07 0.66 4.96
C SER A 109 -26.58 1.54 6.11
N LYS A 110 -27.26 1.54 7.26
CA LYS A 110 -26.85 2.33 8.43
C LYS A 110 -25.62 1.72 9.10
N ILE A 111 -25.56 0.39 9.18
CA ILE A 111 -24.37 -0.32 9.66
C ILE A 111 -23.21 -0.09 8.72
N LYS A 112 -23.42 -0.23 7.39
CA LYS A 112 -22.39 0.03 6.37
C LYS A 112 -21.79 1.42 6.53
N GLN A 113 -22.61 2.46 6.68
CA GLN A 113 -22.12 3.82 6.89
C GLN A 113 -21.24 3.92 8.15
N LYS A 114 -21.70 3.39 9.28
CA LYS A 114 -20.91 3.42 10.53
C LYS A 114 -19.60 2.65 10.43
N VAL A 115 -19.59 1.52 9.74
CA VAL A 115 -18.38 0.72 9.52
C VAL A 115 -17.39 1.48 8.65
N LEU A 116 -17.85 2.16 7.59
CA LEU A 116 -17.00 2.96 6.71
C LEU A 116 -16.34 4.15 7.42
N GLU A 117 -16.95 4.65 8.50
CA GLU A 117 -16.39 5.74 9.33
C GLU A 117 -15.36 5.24 10.35
N THR A 118 -15.18 3.91 10.52
CA THR A 118 -14.19 3.37 11.45
C THR A 118 -12.77 3.53 10.93
N SER A 119 -11.82 3.83 11.82
CA SER A 119 -10.39 3.93 11.47
C SER A 119 -9.85 2.65 10.84
N GLN A 120 -10.36 1.49 11.25
CA GLN A 120 -9.99 0.20 10.69
C GLN A 120 -10.41 0.08 9.22
N MET A 121 -11.66 0.42 8.89
CA MET A 121 -12.15 0.36 7.51
C MET A 121 -11.48 1.43 6.63
N VAL A 122 -11.29 2.65 7.16
CA VAL A 122 -10.55 3.71 6.47
C VAL A 122 -9.14 3.25 6.11
N GLY A 123 -8.39 2.72 7.06
CA GLY A 123 -7.05 2.18 6.81
C GLY A 123 -7.06 1.00 5.84
N TYR A 124 -8.07 0.13 5.92
CA TYR A 124 -8.23 -0.98 4.99
C TYR A 124 -8.44 -0.51 3.55
N ILE A 125 -9.34 0.46 3.31
CA ILE A 125 -9.58 1.01 1.96
C ILE A 125 -8.36 1.79 1.46
N GLN A 126 -7.61 2.49 2.32
CA GLN A 126 -6.35 3.13 1.96
C GLN A 126 -5.30 2.10 1.51
N ASN A 127 -5.15 0.99 2.22
CA ASN A 127 -4.24 -0.09 1.81
C ASN A 127 -4.67 -0.72 0.48
N LEU A 128 -5.97 -0.89 0.25
CA LEU A 128 -6.50 -1.35 -1.04
C LEU A 128 -6.25 -0.35 -2.17
N HIS A 129 -6.30 0.95 -1.87
CA HIS A 129 -5.96 1.98 -2.83
C HIS A 129 -4.49 1.88 -3.28
N GLU A 130 -3.57 1.59 -2.36
CA GLU A 130 -2.16 1.32 -2.73
C GLU A 130 -2.02 0.10 -3.65
N VAL A 131 -2.78 -0.98 -3.40
CA VAL A 131 -2.86 -2.15 -4.29
C VAL A 131 -3.39 -1.76 -5.66
N TRP A 132 -4.46 -0.95 -5.71
CA TRP A 132 -5.01 -0.41 -6.96
C TRP A 132 -3.98 0.45 -7.72
N CYS A 133 -3.20 1.27 -7.04
CA CYS A 133 -2.12 2.04 -7.65
C CYS A 133 -1.02 1.14 -8.24
N VAL A 134 -0.75 -0.04 -7.65
CA VAL A 134 0.14 -1.04 -8.29
C VAL A 134 -0.46 -1.53 -9.60
N VAL A 135 -1.75 -1.89 -9.63
CA VAL A 135 -2.47 -2.30 -10.85
C VAL A 135 -2.38 -1.23 -11.93
N GLN A 136 -2.60 0.05 -11.58
CA GLN A 136 -2.52 1.15 -12.55
C GLN A 136 -1.12 1.33 -13.13
N ARG A 137 -0.07 1.22 -12.31
CA ARG A 137 1.31 1.28 -12.80
C ARG A 137 1.63 0.13 -13.76
N ILE A 138 1.17 -1.09 -13.45
CA ILE A 138 1.32 -2.24 -14.36
C ILE A 138 0.57 -2.00 -15.66
N LYS A 139 -0.66 -1.49 -15.61
CA LYS A 139 -1.45 -1.12 -16.80
C LYS A 139 -0.73 -0.12 -17.70
N SER A 140 -0.13 0.92 -17.13
CA SER A 140 0.63 1.90 -17.93
C SER A 140 1.88 1.28 -18.54
N SER A 141 2.57 0.41 -17.81
CA SER A 141 3.76 -0.28 -18.33
C SER A 141 3.44 -1.35 -19.38
N SER A 142 2.33 -2.07 -19.25
CA SER A 142 1.90 -3.09 -20.21
C SER A 142 1.54 -2.52 -21.57
N GLN A 143 1.23 -1.22 -21.67
CA GLN A 143 1.03 -0.55 -22.97
C GLN A 143 2.33 -0.40 -23.76
N ARG A 144 3.50 -0.50 -23.10
CA ARG A 144 4.83 -0.30 -23.70
C ARG A 144 5.57 -1.61 -23.96
N VAL A 145 5.04 -2.73 -23.49
CA VAL A 145 5.66 -4.06 -23.57
C VAL A 145 4.61 -5.05 -24.06
N PRO A 146 4.90 -5.92 -25.04
CA PRO A 146 3.95 -6.97 -25.43
C PRO A 146 3.59 -7.85 -24.23
N THR A 147 2.28 -8.05 -24.00
CA THR A 147 1.76 -8.83 -22.88
C THR A 147 0.80 -9.92 -23.36
N SER A 148 0.47 -10.86 -22.47
CA SER A 148 -0.54 -11.89 -22.74
C SER A 148 -1.96 -11.32 -22.64
N THR A 149 -2.90 -12.02 -23.27
CA THR A 149 -4.34 -11.77 -23.11
C THR A 149 -4.82 -11.98 -21.67
N HIS A 150 -4.10 -12.77 -20.88
CA HIS A 150 -4.40 -13.00 -19.47
C HIS A 150 -4.14 -11.72 -18.67
N VAL A 151 -3.00 -11.03 -18.87
CA VAL A 151 -2.72 -9.73 -18.23
C VAL A 151 -3.86 -8.75 -18.48
N ASP A 152 -4.31 -8.61 -19.73
CA ASP A 152 -5.43 -7.73 -20.08
C ASP A 152 -6.73 -8.12 -19.35
N THR A 153 -7.01 -9.42 -19.26
CA THR A 153 -8.19 -9.93 -18.55
C THR A 153 -8.15 -9.59 -17.06
N LEU A 154 -7.00 -9.77 -16.42
CA LEU A 154 -6.82 -9.41 -15.00
C LEU A 154 -6.92 -7.91 -14.77
N LEU A 155 -6.36 -7.09 -15.67
CA LEU A 155 -6.47 -5.63 -15.60
C LEU A 155 -7.93 -5.17 -15.70
N GLN A 156 -8.71 -5.73 -16.63
CA GLN A 156 -10.13 -5.44 -16.74
C GLN A 156 -10.89 -5.87 -15.48
N LYS A 157 -10.63 -7.09 -14.98
CA LYS A 157 -11.24 -7.60 -13.75
C LYS A 157 -10.94 -6.70 -12.54
N ALA A 158 -9.69 -6.32 -12.34
CA ALA A 158 -9.28 -5.42 -11.28
C ALA A 158 -9.99 -4.06 -11.37
N ASN A 159 -10.14 -3.51 -12.59
CA ASN A 159 -10.88 -2.27 -12.80
C ASN A 159 -12.34 -2.38 -12.36
N THR A 160 -13.04 -3.43 -12.78
CA THR A 160 -14.43 -3.67 -12.37
C THR A 160 -14.57 -3.83 -10.86
N LEU A 161 -13.65 -4.57 -10.22
CA LEU A 161 -13.65 -4.75 -8.77
C LEU A 161 -13.42 -3.43 -8.04
N TRP A 162 -12.48 -2.60 -8.51
CA TRP A 162 -12.21 -1.29 -7.91
C TRP A 162 -13.40 -0.33 -8.05
N GLU A 163 -14.05 -0.29 -9.21
CA GLU A 163 -15.28 0.50 -9.40
C GLU A 163 -16.40 0.07 -8.45
N ASN A 164 -16.55 -1.24 -8.20
CA ASN A 164 -17.54 -1.77 -7.26
C ASN A 164 -17.21 -1.42 -5.80
N ILE A 165 -15.93 -1.51 -5.42
CA ILE A 165 -15.46 -1.04 -4.11
C ILE A 165 -15.77 0.45 -3.95
N GLY A 166 -15.47 1.28 -4.97
CA GLY A 166 -15.77 2.71 -4.94
C GLY A 166 -17.26 3.00 -4.73
N LYS A 167 -18.14 2.29 -5.43
CA LYS A 167 -19.60 2.40 -5.23
C LYS A 167 -20.03 2.00 -3.82
N ASN A 168 -19.46 0.93 -3.27
CA ASN A 168 -19.79 0.43 -1.94
C ASN A 168 -19.21 1.27 -0.79
N ALA A 169 -18.02 1.84 -0.96
CA ALA A 169 -17.33 2.67 0.02
C ALA A 169 -17.83 4.13 0.01
N GLY A 170 -18.53 4.55 -1.04
CA GLY A 170 -19.20 5.85 -1.10
C GLY A 170 -18.21 7.02 -1.01
N LYS A 171 -18.45 7.95 -0.06
CA LYS A 171 -17.63 9.17 0.08
C LYS A 171 -16.15 8.89 0.38
N LEU A 172 -15.88 7.82 1.14
CA LEU A 172 -14.52 7.44 1.53
C LEU A 172 -13.62 7.17 0.32
N ALA A 173 -14.14 6.54 -0.74
CA ALA A 173 -13.37 6.28 -1.95
C ALA A 173 -12.94 7.56 -2.66
N ASN A 174 -13.83 8.57 -2.72
CA ASN A 174 -13.53 9.85 -3.36
C ASN A 174 -12.45 10.64 -2.61
N GLU A 175 -12.48 10.59 -1.28
CA GLU A 175 -11.48 11.24 -0.42
C GLU A 175 -10.09 10.63 -0.65
N ILE A 176 -10.01 9.30 -0.75
CA ILE A 176 -8.74 8.58 -0.95
C ILE A 176 -8.17 8.80 -2.36
N SER A 177 -9.01 8.75 -3.41
CA SER A 177 -8.54 8.94 -4.79
C SER A 177 -8.04 10.36 -5.09
N SER A 178 -8.37 11.36 -4.26
CA SER A 178 -7.86 12.73 -4.42
C SER A 178 -6.36 12.87 -4.09
N VAL A 179 -5.73 11.85 -3.51
CA VAL A 179 -4.42 11.97 -2.85
C VAL A 179 -3.21 11.64 -3.76
N VAL A 180 -3.38 11.10 -4.97
CA VAL A 180 -2.22 10.65 -5.77
C VAL A 180 -2.41 10.81 -7.28
N ALA A 181 -1.68 11.78 -7.83
CA ALA A 181 -1.24 11.79 -9.22
C ALA A 181 0.29 11.84 -9.21
N ASP A 182 0.93 10.67 -9.33
CA ASP A 182 2.38 10.61 -9.55
C ASP A 182 2.67 11.12 -10.96
N ASN A 183 3.38 12.26 -11.04
CA ASN A 183 3.81 12.84 -12.31
C ASN A 183 4.76 11.88 -13.04
N GLU A 184 4.39 11.46 -14.25
CA GLU A 184 5.28 10.75 -15.17
C GLU A 184 6.43 11.67 -15.59
N SER A 185 7.60 11.49 -15.01
CA SER A 185 8.85 12.01 -15.57
C SER A 185 9.42 11.01 -16.58
N VAL A 186 10.01 11.54 -17.65
CA VAL A 186 10.92 10.78 -18.52
C VAL A 186 12.10 10.33 -17.65
N MET A 187 12.34 9.03 -17.52
CA MET A 187 13.27 8.46 -16.53
C MET A 187 14.25 7.47 -17.13
N SER A 188 15.43 7.39 -16.51
CA SER A 188 16.49 6.48 -16.89
C SER A 188 16.20 5.03 -16.45
N PRO A 189 16.83 4.03 -17.06
CA PRO A 189 16.52 2.61 -16.80
C PRO A 189 16.84 2.13 -15.38
N SER A 190 17.70 2.83 -14.64
CA SER A 190 18.02 2.55 -13.23
C SER A 190 16.98 3.09 -12.25
N GLU A 191 15.96 3.79 -12.72
CA GLU A 191 14.97 4.48 -11.89
C GLU A 191 13.57 3.87 -11.99
N VAL A 192 13.41 2.76 -12.70
CA VAL A 192 12.13 2.06 -12.79
C VAL A 192 11.98 1.03 -11.67
N CYS A 193 10.74 0.79 -11.27
CA CYS A 193 10.42 -0.24 -10.30
C CYS A 193 10.61 -1.65 -10.91
N GLY A 194 11.34 -2.52 -10.21
CA GLY A 194 11.60 -3.91 -10.63
C GLY A 194 10.38 -4.83 -10.63
N VAL A 195 9.19 -4.32 -10.29
CA VAL A 195 7.90 -5.05 -10.38
C VAL A 195 7.02 -4.44 -11.48
N CYS A 196 6.70 -3.14 -11.41
CA CYS A 196 5.72 -2.52 -12.31
C CYS A 196 6.34 -1.80 -13.52
N LEU A 197 7.67 -1.73 -13.62
CA LEU A 197 8.42 -1.01 -14.67
C LEU A 197 8.07 0.47 -14.85
N SER A 198 7.34 1.09 -13.90
CA SER A 198 7.06 2.52 -13.93
C SER A 198 8.14 3.30 -13.16
N GLY A 199 8.41 4.51 -13.62
CA GLY A 199 9.25 5.49 -12.93
C GLY A 199 8.48 6.28 -11.87
N GLY A 200 9.04 7.39 -11.40
CA GLY A 200 8.39 8.30 -10.45
C GLY A 200 8.21 7.75 -9.03
N GLY A 201 7.65 8.54 -8.13
CA GLY A 201 7.36 8.16 -6.74
C GLY A 201 8.58 7.85 -5.87
N SER A 202 8.33 7.57 -4.58
CA SER A 202 9.35 7.09 -3.64
C SER A 202 9.77 5.66 -3.97
N LYS A 203 11.07 5.35 -3.81
CA LYS A 203 11.62 4.01 -4.07
C LYS A 203 12.55 3.56 -2.96
N LEU A 204 12.57 2.25 -2.74
CA LEU A 204 13.55 1.55 -1.91
C LEU A 204 14.48 0.73 -2.80
N MET A 205 15.73 0.57 -2.36
CA MET A 205 16.73 -0.25 -3.05
C MET A 205 16.86 -1.60 -2.35
N TYR A 206 16.78 -2.70 -3.10
CA TYR A 206 16.99 -4.05 -2.60
C TYR A 206 17.59 -4.93 -3.70
N GLY A 207 18.63 -5.70 -3.38
CA GLY A 207 19.25 -6.62 -4.35
C GLY A 207 19.77 -5.96 -5.63
N GLY A 208 20.09 -4.66 -5.60
CA GLY A 208 20.54 -3.90 -6.77
C GLY A 208 19.43 -3.32 -7.65
N ALA A 209 18.15 -3.58 -7.32
CA ALA A 209 16.99 -3.03 -8.03
C ALA A 209 16.24 -2.00 -7.16
N ALA A 210 15.51 -1.09 -7.83
CA ALA A 210 14.64 -0.11 -7.20
C ALA A 210 13.19 -0.61 -7.19
N TYR A 211 12.45 -0.35 -6.12
CA TYR A 211 11.06 -0.75 -5.98
C TYR A 211 10.23 0.36 -5.38
N HIS A 212 9.02 0.55 -5.89
CA HIS A 212 8.03 1.29 -5.11
C HIS A 212 7.67 0.48 -3.87
N PRO A 213 7.59 1.11 -2.68
CA PRO A 213 7.23 0.40 -1.46
C PRO A 213 5.93 -0.42 -1.57
N PRO A 214 4.84 0.09 -2.17
CA PRO A 214 3.62 -0.70 -2.34
C PRO A 214 3.79 -1.91 -3.28
N CYS A 215 4.60 -1.80 -4.33
CA CYS A 215 4.87 -2.92 -5.24
C CYS A 215 5.64 -4.04 -4.54
N ALA A 216 6.68 -3.69 -3.78
CA ALA A 216 7.44 -4.67 -3.02
C ALA A 216 6.59 -5.30 -1.90
N ASN A 217 5.78 -4.48 -1.21
CA ASN A 217 4.91 -4.95 -0.14
C ASN A 217 3.84 -5.92 -0.65
N LEU A 218 3.16 -5.61 -1.76
CA LEU A 218 2.20 -6.52 -2.37
C LEU A 218 2.88 -7.84 -2.75
N TRP A 219 4.06 -7.76 -3.37
CA TRP A 219 4.75 -8.96 -3.82
C TRP A 219 5.14 -9.90 -2.69
N ILE A 220 5.80 -9.37 -1.66
CA ILE A 220 6.30 -10.18 -0.55
C ILE A 220 5.15 -10.81 0.24
N ASN A 221 4.05 -10.10 0.42
CA ASN A 221 2.94 -10.57 1.24
C ASN A 221 1.96 -11.49 0.49
N CYS A 222 1.86 -11.37 -0.84
CA CYS A 222 0.81 -12.05 -1.60
C CYS A 222 1.33 -13.02 -2.68
N ILE A 223 2.61 -12.96 -3.05
CA ILE A 223 3.12 -13.63 -4.26
C ILE A 223 4.31 -14.53 -3.97
N ASP A 224 5.42 -13.95 -3.51
CA ASP A 224 6.68 -14.65 -3.29
C ASP A 224 7.61 -13.83 -2.38
N LEU A 225 8.44 -14.50 -1.58
CA LEU A 225 9.45 -13.83 -0.76
C LEU A 225 10.60 -13.27 -1.62
N VAL A 226 10.77 -13.74 -2.85
CA VAL A 226 11.79 -13.26 -3.79
C VAL A 226 11.19 -12.22 -4.73
N LEU A 227 11.64 -10.97 -4.60
CA LEU A 227 11.25 -9.89 -5.51
C LEU A 227 11.76 -10.12 -6.94
N PRO A 228 10.95 -9.83 -7.96
CA PRO A 228 11.38 -9.85 -9.34
C PRO A 228 12.31 -8.65 -9.59
N SER A 229 13.18 -8.74 -10.58
CA SER A 229 14.08 -7.63 -10.97
C SER A 229 13.86 -7.33 -12.45
N LEU A 230 12.65 -6.92 -12.80
CA LEU A 230 12.29 -6.63 -14.19
C LEU A 230 13.09 -5.42 -14.71
N THR A 231 13.51 -5.49 -15.97
CA THR A 231 14.31 -4.44 -16.63
C THR A 231 13.61 -3.95 -17.89
N PRO A 232 13.64 -2.64 -18.21
CA PRO A 232 13.06 -2.13 -19.45
C PRO A 232 13.59 -2.84 -20.70
N VAL A 233 12.70 -3.13 -21.65
CA VAL A 233 13.05 -3.82 -22.91
C VAL A 233 14.03 -3.00 -23.77
N THR A 234 14.08 -1.68 -23.60
CA THR A 234 14.97 -0.76 -24.35
C THR A 234 16.44 -0.77 -23.91
N LEU A 235 16.84 -1.64 -22.98
CA LEU A 235 18.22 -1.76 -22.51
C LEU A 235 19.09 -2.80 -23.27
N LEU A 236 18.63 -3.32 -24.41
CA LEU A 236 19.42 -4.20 -25.29
C LEU A 236 19.54 -3.62 -26.70
#